data_AF-A0A6N2MWJ7-F1
#
_entry.id   AF-A0A6N2MWJ7-F1
#
_cell.length_a   1.000
_cell.length_b   1.000
_cell.length_c   1.000
_cell.angle_alpha   90.00
_cell.angle_beta   90.00
_cell.angle_gamma   90.00
#
_symmetry.space_group_name_H-M   'P 1'
#
loop_
_entity.id
_entity.type
_entity.pdbx_description
1 polymer ?
#
loop_
_entity_poly.entity_id
_entity_poly.type
_entity_poly.pdbx_seq_one_letter_code
_entity_poly.pdbx_strand_id
1 'polypeptide(L)'
;MKVRILEFIYSSKQFKTKGGLTAGTATTHYYESEEFKIKQEKTKCFTCSHNKVISGGDYRQSTYCHLLLGLFFCDQVEFITSTFAYSIVQALREFEVVWREICDDIKKGTLSERISLPKMRKAVLSIISPNPSLASKIEESCEELENQNWVGLITKIWPNSKYVYSIMTGSMQPYLQKLRHYAGGLPLVSADYGSTESWIGANVDPYLPPEDATCS
;
A
#
# COMPACT_ATOMS: atom_id res chain seq x y z
N MET A 1 9.43 4.56 -19.17
CA MET A 1 9.34 4.92 -17.74
C MET A 1 9.05 3.67 -16.94
N LYS A 2 9.61 3.53 -15.73
CA LYS A 2 9.29 2.41 -14.83
C LYS A 2 8.06 2.82 -14.02
N VAL A 3 6.99 2.04 -14.12
CA VAL A 3 5.74 2.22 -13.39
C VAL A 3 5.78 1.36 -12.12
N ARG A 4 5.35 1.90 -11.00
CA ARG A 4 5.31 1.21 -9.71
C ARG A 4 3.95 1.31 -9.04
N ILE A 5 3.69 0.33 -8.19
CA ILE A 5 2.49 0.22 -7.37
C ILE A 5 2.88 0.37 -5.92
N LEU A 6 2.21 1.29 -5.21
CA LEU A 6 2.25 1.31 -3.76
C LEU A 6 1.19 0.36 -3.23
N GLU A 7 1.63 -0.82 -2.80
CA GLU A 7 0.74 -1.87 -2.32
C GLU A 7 0.96 -2.14 -0.82
N PHE A 8 -0.10 -1.99 -0.04
CA PHE A 8 -0.10 -2.33 1.39
C PHE A 8 -0.56 -3.77 1.56
N ILE A 9 0.38 -4.71 1.47
CA ILE A 9 0.12 -6.14 1.68
C ILE A 9 0.69 -6.57 3.03
N TYR A 10 -0.17 -7.19 3.83
CA TYR A 10 0.21 -7.79 5.09
C TYR A 10 0.05 -9.31 4.98
N SER A 11 1.15 -10.06 5.05
CA SER A 11 1.08 -11.51 5.23
C SER A 11 0.98 -11.81 6.73
N SER A 12 -0.07 -12.53 7.11
CA SER A 12 -0.14 -13.16 8.44
C SER A 12 0.88 -14.30 8.51
N LYS A 13 1.53 -14.48 9.67
CA LYS A 13 2.38 -15.65 9.94
C LYS A 13 1.59 -16.93 9.58
N GLN A 14 2.04 -17.64 8.55
CA GLN A 14 1.55 -18.98 8.29
C GLN A 14 1.85 -19.86 9.50
N PHE A 15 0.86 -20.57 10.02
CA PHE A 15 1.07 -21.55 11.08
C PHE A 15 1.01 -22.95 10.47
N LYS A 16 1.96 -23.80 10.86
CA LYS A 16 1.90 -25.22 10.52
C LYS A 16 0.95 -25.91 11.49
N THR A 17 -0.06 -26.57 10.94
CA THR A 17 -0.91 -27.48 11.70
C THR A 17 -0.09 -28.68 12.16
N LYS A 18 -0.53 -29.37 13.23
CA LYS A 18 0.16 -30.57 13.76
C LYS A 18 0.31 -31.72 12.74
N GLY A 19 -0.42 -31.67 11.61
CA GLY A 19 -0.33 -32.62 10.49
C GLY A 19 0.62 -32.21 9.36
N GLY A 20 1.43 -31.16 9.51
CA GLY A 20 2.43 -30.76 8.50
C GLY A 20 1.93 -29.84 7.38
N LEU A 21 0.63 -29.52 7.36
CA LEU A 21 0.02 -28.58 6.40
C LEU A 21 0.17 -27.13 6.87
N THR A 22 0.59 -26.27 5.94
CA THR A 22 0.75 -24.83 6.13
C THR A 22 -0.62 -24.14 5.97
N ALA A 23 -1.11 -23.48 7.01
CA ALA A 23 -2.36 -22.72 6.98
C ALA A 23 -2.06 -21.21 7.02
N GLY A 24 -2.67 -20.46 6.10
CA GLY A 24 -2.59 -19.00 5.98
C GLY A 24 -3.84 -18.44 5.29
N THR A 25 -4.01 -17.13 5.29
CA THR A 25 -5.12 -16.46 4.58
C THR A 25 -5.02 -16.68 3.06
N ALA A 26 -6.15 -16.81 2.37
CA ALA A 26 -6.22 -17.06 0.92
C ALA A 26 -5.41 -16.05 0.09
N THR A 27 -5.31 -14.80 0.55
CA THR A 27 -4.49 -13.75 -0.06
C THR A 27 -3.00 -14.07 -0.02
N THR A 28 -2.50 -14.67 1.06
CA THR A 28 -1.09 -15.10 1.17
C THR A 28 -0.75 -16.16 0.11
N HIS A 29 -1.69 -17.07 -0.19
CA HIS A 29 -1.51 -18.10 -1.20
C HIS A 29 -1.58 -17.54 -2.63
N TYR A 30 -2.35 -16.47 -2.85
CA TYR A 30 -2.43 -15.76 -4.14
C TYR A 30 -1.17 -14.91 -4.42
N TYR A 31 -0.61 -14.22 -3.42
CA TYR A 31 0.63 -13.46 -3.58
C TYR A 31 1.86 -14.33 -3.86
N GLU A 32 1.84 -15.60 -3.44
CA GLU A 32 2.89 -16.58 -3.75
C GLU A 32 2.69 -17.29 -5.10
N SER A 33 1.53 -17.13 -5.74
CA SER A 33 1.21 -17.76 -7.02
C SER A 33 2.13 -17.30 -8.15
N GLU A 34 2.42 -18.23 -9.06
CA GLU A 34 3.15 -17.96 -10.29
C GLU A 34 2.38 -16.96 -11.17
N GLU A 35 1.04 -16.95 -11.09
CA GLU A 35 0.19 -16.02 -11.83
C GLU A 35 0.37 -14.56 -11.40
N PHE A 36 0.54 -14.28 -10.10
CA PHE A 36 0.82 -12.93 -9.61
C PHE A 36 2.20 -12.43 -10.05
N LYS A 37 3.21 -13.31 -10.05
CA LYS A 37 4.56 -13.02 -10.57
C LYS A 37 4.52 -12.76 -12.08
N ILE A 38 3.82 -13.61 -12.84
CA ILE A 38 3.65 -13.48 -14.29
C ILE A 38 2.85 -12.20 -14.64
N LYS A 39 1.85 -11.82 -13.83
CA LYS A 39 1.08 -10.58 -14.04
C LYS A 39 1.92 -9.33 -13.75
N GLN A 40 2.79 -9.33 -12.73
CA GLN A 40 3.76 -8.23 -12.52
C GLN A 40 4.75 -8.10 -13.68
N GLU A 41 5.29 -9.21 -14.17
CA GLU A 41 6.24 -9.22 -15.29
C GLU A 41 5.59 -8.81 -16.61
N LYS A 42 4.37 -9.28 -16.91
CA LYS A 42 3.61 -8.90 -18.11
C LYS A 42 3.19 -7.43 -18.11
N THR A 43 2.86 -6.86 -16.94
CA THR A 43 2.38 -5.47 -16.83
C THR A 43 3.53 -4.47 -16.59
N LYS A 44 4.78 -4.95 -16.44
CA LYS A 44 5.95 -4.15 -16.00
C LYS A 44 5.69 -3.31 -14.74
N CYS A 45 4.79 -3.80 -13.89
CA CYS A 45 4.32 -3.08 -12.72
C CYS A 45 4.99 -3.69 -11.49
N PHE A 46 6.07 -3.03 -11.05
CA PHE A 46 6.85 -3.53 -9.92
C PHE A 46 6.24 -3.01 -8.62
N THR A 47 5.99 -3.89 -7.66
CA THR A 47 5.62 -3.47 -6.31
C THR A 47 6.75 -2.65 -5.71
N CYS A 48 6.42 -1.56 -5.01
CA CYS A 48 7.42 -0.78 -4.29
C CYS A 48 8.12 -1.61 -3.19
N SER A 49 7.52 -2.73 -2.79
CA SER A 49 7.90 -3.49 -1.60
C SER A 49 8.36 -4.91 -1.94
N HIS A 50 9.53 -5.26 -1.42
CA HIS A 50 10.14 -6.58 -1.63
C HIS A 50 9.39 -7.67 -0.84
N ASN A 51 9.30 -8.90 -1.37
CA ASN A 51 8.60 -10.04 -0.73
C ASN A 51 8.98 -10.26 0.74
N LYS A 52 10.22 -9.91 1.13
CA LYS A 52 10.71 -10.05 2.51
C LYS A 52 10.11 -9.04 3.49
N VAL A 53 9.57 -7.91 3.02
CA VAL A 53 8.82 -6.95 3.82
C VAL A 53 7.42 -7.50 4.10
N ILE A 54 6.81 -8.13 3.10
CA ILE A 54 5.47 -8.70 3.16
C ILE A 54 5.40 -9.84 4.19
N SER A 55 6.42 -10.72 4.24
CA SER A 55 6.47 -11.87 5.17
C SER A 55 6.99 -11.55 6.59
N GLY A 56 7.15 -10.28 6.96
CA GLY A 56 7.77 -9.87 8.23
C GLY A 56 6.97 -10.23 9.49
N GLY A 57 5.65 -10.42 9.35
CA GLY A 57 4.76 -10.82 10.44
C GLY A 57 4.46 -9.74 11.49
N ASP A 58 5.11 -8.57 11.41
CA ASP A 58 4.78 -7.36 12.19
C ASP A 58 4.20 -6.31 11.23
N TYR A 59 2.90 -6.06 11.39
CA TYR A 59 2.13 -5.11 10.60
C TYR A 59 2.74 -3.70 10.64
N ARG A 60 3.19 -3.23 11.81
CA ARG A 60 3.63 -1.84 11.98
C ARG A 60 4.97 -1.58 11.30
N GLN A 61 5.90 -2.53 11.43
CA GLN A 61 7.20 -2.45 10.75
C GLN A 61 7.03 -2.52 9.24
N SER A 62 6.14 -3.39 8.77
CA SER A 62 5.87 -3.54 7.33
C SER A 62 5.23 -2.27 6.76
N THR A 63 4.23 -1.69 7.43
CA THR A 63 3.60 -0.41 7.03
C THR A 63 4.64 0.70 6.92
N TYR A 64 5.53 0.85 7.90
CA TYR A 64 6.57 1.87 7.86
C TYR A 64 7.49 1.69 6.64
N CYS A 65 7.92 0.46 6.33
CA CYS A 65 8.72 0.18 5.15
C CYS A 65 7.96 0.42 3.84
N HIS A 66 6.67 0.07 3.77
CA HIS A 66 5.82 0.35 2.61
C HIS A 66 5.70 1.85 2.35
N LEU A 67 5.48 2.65 3.40
CA LEU A 67 5.40 4.11 3.31
C LEU A 67 6.74 4.72 2.88
N LEU A 68 7.84 4.31 3.50
CA LEU A 68 9.18 4.82 3.18
C LEU A 68 9.56 4.55 1.71
N LEU A 69 9.33 3.34 1.22
CA LEU A 69 9.59 3.01 -0.19
C LEU A 69 8.59 3.70 -1.13
N GLY A 70 7.33 3.86 -0.70
CA GLY A 70 6.31 4.60 -1.44
C GLY A 70 6.67 6.07 -1.62
N LEU A 71 7.25 6.70 -0.60
CA LEU A 71 7.77 8.06 -0.66
C LEU A 71 9.04 8.17 -1.50
N PHE A 72 9.98 7.22 -1.33
CA PHE A 72 11.23 7.23 -2.09
C PHE A 72 10.99 7.13 -3.61
N PHE A 73 9.93 6.43 -4.01
CA PHE A 73 9.51 6.30 -5.40
C PHE A 73 8.26 7.12 -5.75
N CYS A 74 7.98 8.22 -5.04
CA CYS A 74 6.72 8.96 -5.17
C CYS A 74 6.33 9.29 -6.63
N ASP A 75 7.30 9.71 -7.44
CA ASP A 75 7.11 10.07 -8.85
C ASP A 75 6.80 8.86 -9.77
N GLN A 76 7.06 7.63 -9.31
CA GLN A 76 6.84 6.40 -10.09
C GLN A 76 5.56 5.66 -9.69
N VAL A 77 4.87 6.09 -8.63
CA VAL A 77 3.64 5.47 -8.15
C VAL A 77 2.47 5.91 -9.03
N GLU A 78 1.89 4.98 -9.78
CA GLU A 78 0.72 5.27 -10.64
C GLU A 78 -0.61 4.86 -10.00
N PHE A 79 -0.61 3.99 -9.00
CA PHE A 79 -1.82 3.66 -8.24
C PHE A 79 -1.46 3.07 -6.88
N ILE A 80 -2.41 3.21 -5.96
CA ILE A 80 -2.32 2.73 -4.58
C ILE A 80 -3.32 1.61 -4.40
N THR A 81 -2.90 0.50 -3.81
CA THR A 81 -3.77 -0.66 -3.60
C THR A 81 -3.54 -1.37 -2.27
N SER A 82 -4.60 -2.00 -1.78
CA SER A 82 -4.57 -2.97 -0.69
C SER A 82 -5.78 -3.89 -0.82
N THR A 83 -5.75 -5.05 -0.16
CA THR A 83 -6.89 -5.96 -0.12
C THR A 83 -8.15 -5.27 0.40
N PHE A 84 -8.06 -4.50 1.50
CA PHE A 84 -9.22 -3.82 2.10
C PHE A 84 -8.97 -2.32 2.26
N ALA A 85 -10.00 -1.50 2.06
CA ALA A 85 -9.91 -0.05 2.22
C ALA A 85 -9.40 0.36 3.61
N TYR A 86 -9.77 -0.43 4.62
CA TYR A 86 -9.28 -0.29 5.99
C TYR A 86 -7.75 -0.22 6.08
N SER A 87 -7.04 -1.09 5.36
CA SER A 87 -5.58 -1.16 5.37
C SER A 87 -4.94 0.12 4.83
N ILE A 88 -5.50 0.70 3.77
CA ILE A 88 -5.04 1.98 3.22
C ILE A 88 -5.27 3.10 4.24
N VAL A 89 -6.48 3.18 4.81
CA VAL A 89 -6.80 4.19 5.81
C VAL A 89 -5.91 4.08 7.04
N GLN A 90 -5.61 2.87 7.51
CA GLN A 90 -4.69 2.65 8.63
C GLN A 90 -3.25 3.06 8.29
N ALA A 91 -2.76 2.71 7.10
CA ALA A 91 -1.42 3.10 6.67
C ALA A 91 -1.28 4.62 6.56
N LEU A 92 -2.29 5.30 6.01
CA LEU A 92 -2.31 6.77 5.91
C LEU A 92 -2.42 7.44 7.28
N ARG A 93 -3.19 6.88 8.22
CA ARG A 93 -3.21 7.37 9.61
C ARG A 93 -1.87 7.21 10.30
N GLU A 94 -1.19 6.08 10.08
CA GLU A 94 0.16 5.90 10.63
C GLU A 94 1.14 6.90 10.01
N PHE A 95 1.01 7.18 8.70
CA PHE A 95 1.81 8.18 8.01
C PHE A 95 1.72 9.57 8.64
N GLU A 96 0.52 10.03 9.04
CA GLU A 96 0.34 11.32 9.73
C GLU A 96 1.21 11.45 11.00
N VAL A 97 1.53 10.33 11.65
CA VAL A 97 2.33 10.30 12.88
C VAL A 97 3.83 10.19 12.57
N VAL A 98 4.21 9.41 11.55
CA VAL A 98 5.62 9.02 11.33
C VAL A 98 6.30 9.73 10.16
N TRP A 99 5.61 10.62 9.44
CA TRP A 99 6.16 11.26 8.23
C TRP A 99 7.50 11.98 8.50
N ARG A 100 7.66 12.64 9.65
CA ARG A 100 8.90 13.33 10.04
C ARG A 100 10.08 12.36 10.15
N GLU A 101 9.86 11.22 10.80
CA GLU A 101 10.88 10.16 10.91
C GLU A 101 11.25 9.59 9.53
N ILE A 102 10.25 9.37 8.67
CA ILE A 102 10.49 8.86 7.32
C ILE A 102 11.28 9.86 6.47
N CYS A 103 10.98 11.15 6.57
CA CYS A 103 11.73 12.19 5.85
C CYS A 103 13.19 12.24 6.30
N ASP A 104 13.43 12.16 7.61
CA ASP A 104 14.79 12.06 8.16
C ASP A 104 15.55 10.84 7.64
N ASP A 105 14.89 9.68 7.56
CA ASP A 105 15.47 8.47 7.02
C ASP A 105 15.79 8.56 5.53
N ILE A 106 14.92 9.17 4.72
CA ILE A 106 15.17 9.43 3.29
C ILE A 106 16.34 10.41 3.13
N LYS A 107 16.38 11.46 3.96
CA LYS A 107 17.44 12.48 3.94
C LYS A 107 18.81 11.89 4.23
N LYS A 108 18.90 11.03 5.25
CA LYS A 108 20.15 10.40 5.71
C LYS A 108 20.46 9.08 4.98
N GLY A 109 19.49 8.50 4.28
CA GLY A 109 19.57 7.15 3.73
C GLY A 109 19.66 6.08 4.82
N THR A 110 19.05 6.34 5.98
CA THR A 110 19.06 5.45 7.15
C THR A 110 17.69 4.81 7.35
N LEU A 111 17.57 4.00 8.40
CA LEU A 111 16.29 3.42 8.79
C LEU A 111 16.13 3.52 10.30
N SER A 112 14.98 4.01 10.75
CA SER A 112 14.62 4.19 12.16
C SER A 112 14.78 2.88 12.93
N GLU A 113 15.17 2.97 14.20
CA GLU A 113 15.32 1.81 15.11
C GLU A 113 14.01 1.04 15.32
N ARG A 114 12.87 1.66 14.97
CA ARG A 114 11.54 1.05 14.94
C ARG A 114 11.48 -0.23 14.12
N ILE A 115 12.32 -0.35 13.10
CA ILE A 115 12.46 -1.57 12.30
C ILE A 115 13.51 -2.46 12.96
N SER A 116 13.08 -3.40 13.81
CA SER A 116 13.97 -4.30 14.53
C SER A 116 14.41 -5.50 13.69
N LEU A 117 13.64 -5.88 12.66
CA LEU A 117 13.89 -7.06 11.84
C LEU A 117 15.11 -6.89 10.91
N PRO A 118 16.24 -7.58 11.14
CA PRO A 118 17.48 -7.34 10.38
C PRO A 118 17.36 -7.61 8.87
N LYS A 119 16.55 -8.62 8.50
CA LYS A 119 16.27 -8.96 7.09
C LYS A 119 15.52 -7.84 6.36
N MET A 120 14.57 -7.20 7.04
CA MET A 120 13.78 -6.09 6.51
C MET A 120 14.65 -4.85 6.36
N ARG A 121 15.43 -4.52 7.41
CA ARG A 121 16.41 -3.41 7.36
C ARG A 121 17.36 -3.55 6.18
N LYS A 122 17.98 -4.72 6.00
CA LYS A 122 18.92 -4.97 4.89
C LYS A 122 18.27 -4.82 3.52
N ALA A 123 17.01 -5.26 3.36
CA ALA A 123 16.29 -5.13 2.09
C ALA A 123 16.00 -3.65 1.77
N VAL A 124 15.51 -2.88 2.74
CA VAL A 124 15.20 -1.45 2.55
C VAL A 124 16.47 -0.64 2.30
N LEU A 125 17.52 -0.84 3.10
CA LEU A 125 18.81 -0.16 2.96
C LEU A 125 19.53 -0.49 1.63
N SER A 126 19.19 -1.61 0.98
CA SER A 126 19.71 -1.92 -0.37
C SER A 126 19.02 -1.14 -1.49
N ILE A 127 17.88 -0.51 -1.19
CA ILE A 127 17.05 0.22 -2.16
C ILE A 127 17.19 1.72 -1.96
N ILE A 128 17.16 2.19 -0.70
CA ILE A 128 17.23 3.62 -0.40
C ILE A 128 18.66 4.13 -0.49
N SER A 129 18.79 5.37 -0.95
CA SER A 129 20.03 6.14 -0.93
C SER A 129 19.75 7.52 -0.34
N PRO A 130 20.71 8.16 0.34
CA PRO A 130 20.51 9.49 0.88
C PRO A 130 20.00 10.46 -0.19
N ASN A 131 18.82 11.04 0.02
CA ASN A 131 18.23 12.00 -0.91
C ASN A 131 17.61 13.19 -0.15
N PRO A 132 18.42 14.17 0.25
CA PRO A 132 17.96 15.35 0.98
C PRO A 132 16.95 16.19 0.17
N SER A 133 17.11 16.25 -1.15
CA SER A 133 16.22 17.04 -2.02
C SER A 133 14.80 16.48 -2.06
N LEU A 134 14.66 15.15 -2.06
CA LEU A 134 13.38 14.48 -2.00
C LEU A 134 12.75 14.63 -0.62
N ALA A 135 13.55 14.45 0.43
CA ALA A 135 13.08 14.62 1.80
C ALA A 135 12.49 16.02 2.03
N SER A 136 13.19 17.09 1.65
CA SER A 136 12.68 18.45 1.85
C SER A 136 11.40 18.76 1.05
N LYS A 137 11.25 18.21 -0.17
CA LYS A 137 10.01 18.36 -0.94
C LYS A 137 8.82 17.67 -0.27
N ILE A 138 9.06 16.47 0.28
CA ILE A 138 8.03 15.72 0.99
C ILE A 138 7.71 16.41 2.32
N GLU A 139 8.71 16.91 3.05
CA GLU A 139 8.53 17.68 4.28
C GLU A 139 7.61 18.89 4.04
N GLU A 140 7.93 19.72 3.04
CA GLU A 140 7.10 20.88 2.66
C GLU A 140 5.66 20.47 2.31
N SER A 141 5.51 19.40 1.52
CA SER A 141 4.19 18.87 1.16
C SER A 141 3.41 18.36 2.38
N CYS A 142 4.08 17.71 3.34
CA CYS A 142 3.47 17.21 4.57
C CYS A 142 3.07 18.34 5.52
N GLU A 143 3.88 19.40 5.64
CA GLU A 143 3.54 20.59 6.44
C GLU A 143 2.32 21.31 5.89
N GLU A 144 2.21 21.45 4.56
CA GLU A 144 1.00 21.98 3.93
C GLU A 144 -0.23 21.10 4.20
N LEU A 145 -0.07 19.78 4.12
CA LEU A 145 -1.14 18.82 4.39
C LEU A 145 -1.59 18.85 5.86
N GLU A 146 -0.66 18.99 6.82
CA GLU A 146 -0.97 19.11 8.24
C GLU A 146 -1.90 20.31 8.49
N ASN A 147 -1.65 21.44 7.82
CA ASN A 147 -2.52 22.63 7.88
C ASN A 147 -3.88 22.44 7.19
N GLN A 148 -3.96 21.55 6.21
CA GLN A 148 -5.19 21.22 5.47
C GLN A 148 -5.90 19.99 6.03
N ASN A 149 -5.55 19.55 7.25
CA ASN A 149 -6.13 18.37 7.89
C ASN A 149 -6.01 17.09 7.02
N TRP A 150 -4.91 16.95 6.27
CA TRP A 150 -4.59 15.80 5.41
C TRP A 150 -5.58 15.53 4.26
N VAL A 151 -6.32 16.55 3.82
CA VAL A 151 -7.17 16.44 2.63
C VAL A 151 -6.28 16.30 1.39
N GLY A 152 -6.57 15.32 0.52
CA GLY A 152 -5.83 15.14 -0.73
C GLY A 152 -4.37 14.72 -0.57
N LEU A 153 -4.05 14.09 0.57
CA LEU A 153 -2.74 13.50 0.86
C LEU A 153 -2.22 12.69 -0.33
N ILE A 154 -3.06 11.81 -0.90
CA ILE A 154 -2.63 10.89 -1.96
C ILE A 154 -2.17 11.66 -3.19
N THR A 155 -2.98 12.62 -3.65
CA THR A 155 -2.68 13.42 -4.85
C THR A 155 -1.51 14.37 -4.65
N LYS A 156 -1.26 14.81 -3.42
CA LYS A 156 -0.16 15.72 -3.10
C LYS A 156 1.19 14.98 -3.03
N ILE A 157 1.21 13.83 -2.36
CA ILE A 157 2.43 13.03 -2.15
C ILE A 157 2.74 12.15 -3.37
N TRP A 158 1.72 11.57 -4.00
CA TRP A 158 1.84 10.72 -5.20
C TRP A 158 1.12 11.38 -6.38
N PRO A 159 1.70 12.41 -6.99
CA PRO A 159 1.02 13.23 -8.01
C PRO A 159 0.68 12.46 -9.29
N ASN A 160 1.38 11.36 -9.57
CA ASN A 160 1.14 10.52 -10.74
C ASN A 160 0.11 9.39 -10.47
N SER A 161 -0.46 9.34 -9.27
CA SER A 161 -1.48 8.36 -8.93
C SER A 161 -2.75 8.61 -9.74
N LYS A 162 -3.28 7.57 -10.38
CA LYS A 162 -4.45 7.61 -11.28
C LYS A 162 -5.73 7.18 -10.57
N TYR A 163 -5.63 6.22 -9.65
CA TYR A 163 -6.76 5.70 -8.87
C TYR A 163 -6.29 4.97 -7.62
N VAL A 164 -7.21 4.79 -6.67
CA VAL A 164 -7.04 3.89 -5.52
C VAL A 164 -7.85 2.62 -5.76
N TYR A 165 -7.22 1.45 -5.65
CA TYR A 165 -7.88 0.17 -5.87
C TYR A 165 -7.94 -0.66 -4.58
N SER A 166 -9.13 -1.04 -4.13
CA SER A 166 -9.29 -1.87 -2.92
C SER A 166 -10.68 -2.47 -2.81
N ILE A 167 -10.90 -3.47 -1.95
CA ILE A 167 -12.27 -3.90 -1.60
C ILE A 167 -12.90 -2.82 -0.71
N MET A 168 -13.95 -2.18 -1.23
CA MET A 168 -14.61 -1.02 -0.62
C MET A 168 -16.09 -1.24 -0.30
N THR A 169 -16.64 -2.40 -0.66
CA THR A 169 -18.05 -2.75 -0.48
C THR A 169 -18.33 -3.37 0.90
N GLY A 170 -19.62 -3.45 1.26
CA GLY A 170 -20.07 -4.07 2.52
C GLY A 170 -19.56 -3.35 3.77
N SER A 171 -18.92 -4.09 4.68
CA SER A 171 -18.41 -3.57 5.96
C SER A 171 -17.30 -2.52 5.82
N MET A 172 -16.79 -2.30 4.61
CA MET A 172 -15.76 -1.28 4.33
C MET A 172 -16.32 0.11 4.01
N GLN A 173 -17.64 0.25 3.80
CA GLN A 173 -18.29 1.53 3.52
C GLN A 173 -17.98 2.65 4.53
N PRO A 174 -17.90 2.41 5.86
CA PRO A 174 -17.55 3.45 6.82
C PRO A 174 -16.16 4.07 6.60
N TYR A 175 -15.25 3.34 5.96
CA TYR A 175 -13.90 3.81 5.65
C TYR A 175 -13.84 4.65 4.37
N LEU A 176 -14.86 4.58 3.51
CA LEU A 176 -14.90 5.32 2.24
C LEU A 176 -14.84 6.82 2.45
N GLN A 177 -15.54 7.37 3.45
CA GLN A 177 -15.50 8.81 3.72
C GLN A 177 -14.09 9.29 4.05
N LYS A 178 -13.38 8.54 4.91
CA LYS A 178 -12.00 8.86 5.28
C LYS A 178 -11.03 8.62 4.11
N LEU A 179 -11.27 7.61 3.29
CA LEU A 179 -10.47 7.36 2.10
C LEU A 179 -10.66 8.46 1.03
N ARG A 180 -11.90 8.92 0.80
CA ARG A 180 -12.20 10.06 -0.08
C ARG A 180 -11.51 11.33 0.38
N HIS A 181 -11.49 11.57 1.69
CA HIS A 181 -10.76 12.68 2.32
C HIS A 181 -9.27 12.65 1.94
N TYR A 182 -8.60 11.49 2.07
CA TYR A 182 -7.19 11.37 1.68
C TYR A 182 -6.97 11.38 0.16
N ALA A 183 -7.93 10.88 -0.61
CA ALA A 183 -7.83 10.78 -2.08
C ALA A 183 -7.94 12.13 -2.78
N GLY A 184 -8.58 13.14 -2.18
CA GLY A 184 -8.62 14.50 -2.72
C GLY A 184 -9.31 14.63 -4.09
N GLY A 185 -10.22 13.71 -4.41
CA GLY A 185 -10.89 13.64 -5.71
C GLY A 185 -10.35 12.56 -6.66
N LEU A 186 -9.33 11.79 -6.24
CA LEU A 186 -8.86 10.65 -7.01
C LEU A 186 -9.94 9.54 -7.08
N PRO A 187 -10.16 8.92 -8.26
CA PRO A 187 -11.10 7.81 -8.40
C PRO A 187 -10.83 6.67 -7.43
N LEU A 188 -11.88 6.20 -6.76
CA LEU A 188 -11.86 5.05 -5.88
C LEU A 188 -12.50 3.86 -6.59
N VAL A 189 -11.68 2.89 -7.00
CA VAL A 189 -12.10 1.71 -7.76
C VAL A 189 -12.23 0.53 -6.80
N SER A 190 -13.44 -0.01 -6.69
CA SER A 190 -13.65 -1.21 -5.85
C SER A 190 -13.20 -2.45 -6.59
N ALA A 191 -12.41 -3.29 -5.91
CA ALA A 191 -12.15 -4.66 -6.31
C ALA A 191 -13.40 -5.53 -6.10
N ASP A 192 -13.60 -6.53 -6.97
CA ASP A 192 -14.71 -7.48 -6.84
C ASP A 192 -14.64 -8.32 -5.58
N TYR A 193 -15.81 -8.54 -4.99
CA TYR A 193 -15.99 -9.35 -3.80
C TYR A 193 -15.98 -10.85 -4.18
N GLY A 194 -14.84 -11.51 -4.01
CA GLY A 194 -14.75 -12.98 -4.03
C GLY A 194 -15.02 -13.56 -2.65
N SER A 195 -16.02 -14.43 -2.52
CA SER A 195 -16.21 -15.25 -1.31
C SER A 195 -15.11 -16.32 -1.23
N THR A 196 -14.76 -16.76 -0.02
CA THR A 196 -13.80 -17.86 0.21
C THR A 196 -14.23 -19.19 -0.43
N GLU A 197 -15.47 -19.28 -0.90
CA GLU A 197 -16.07 -20.50 -1.47
C GLU A 197 -16.31 -20.42 -2.99
N SER A 198 -16.16 -19.26 -3.65
CA SER A 198 -16.18 -19.12 -5.11
C SER A 198 -15.81 -17.71 -5.59
N TRP A 199 -15.13 -17.61 -6.73
CA TRP A 199 -14.96 -16.37 -7.50
C TRP A 199 -16.26 -16.08 -8.26
N ILE A 200 -17.01 -15.07 -7.83
CA ILE A 200 -18.32 -14.73 -8.42
C ILE A 200 -18.26 -13.27 -8.88
N GLY A 201 -17.83 -13.03 -10.12
CA GLY A 201 -18.03 -11.76 -10.82
C GLY A 201 -16.82 -10.85 -10.95
N ALA A 202 -16.74 -10.18 -12.10
CA ALA A 202 -15.80 -9.10 -12.41
C ALA A 202 -16.59 -7.79 -12.58
N ASN A 203 -16.10 -6.69 -12.02
CA ASN A 203 -16.69 -5.38 -12.14
C ASN A 203 -16.49 -4.94 -13.58
N VAL A 204 -17.59 -4.92 -14.32
CA VAL A 204 -17.63 -4.63 -15.76
C VAL A 204 -17.46 -3.13 -16.05
N ASP A 205 -17.46 -2.27 -15.03
CA ASP A 205 -17.17 -0.84 -15.19
C ASP A 205 -16.34 -0.25 -14.02
N PRO A 206 -15.02 -0.06 -14.20
CA PRO A 206 -14.12 0.40 -13.15
C PRO A 206 -14.26 1.90 -12.81
N TYR A 207 -15.13 2.65 -13.50
CA TYR A 207 -15.31 4.09 -13.28
C TYR A 207 -16.55 4.44 -12.45
N LEU A 208 -17.41 3.46 -12.14
CA LEU A 208 -18.60 3.71 -11.33
C LEU A 208 -18.24 4.00 -9.87
N PRO A 209 -18.96 4.92 -9.20
CA PRO A 209 -18.85 5.09 -7.76
C PRO A 209 -19.11 3.75 -7.04
N PRO A 210 -18.40 3.43 -5.95
CA PRO A 210 -18.59 2.18 -5.20
C PRO A 210 -20.03 1.99 -4.68
N GLU A 211 -20.82 3.06 -4.66
CA GLU A 211 -22.21 3.10 -4.20
C GLU A 211 -23.19 2.57 -5.26
N ASP A 212 -22.80 2.56 -6.54
CA ASP A 212 -23.64 2.16 -7.68
C ASP A 212 -23.20 0.84 -8.32
N ALA A 213 -22.23 0.14 -7.73
CA ALA A 213 -21.75 -1.15 -8.22
C ALA A 213 -22.81 -2.25 -7.96
N THR A 214 -23.64 -2.52 -8.95
CA THR A 214 -24.54 -3.68 -8.97
C THR A 214 -23.79 -4.92 -9.46
N CYS A 215 -23.67 -5.93 -8.60
CA CYS A 215 -23.25 -7.26 -9.01
C CYS A 215 -24.38 -7.90 -9.84
N SER A 216 -24.06 -8.37 -11.05
CA SER A 216 -24.93 -9.22 -11.87
C SER A 216 -24.40 -10.65 -11.93
#